data_AF-A0A401Y457-F1
#
_entry.id   AF-A0A401Y457-F1
#
_cell.length_a   1.000
_cell.length_b   1.000
_cell.length_c   1.000
_cell.angle_alpha   90.00
_cell.angle_beta   90.00
_cell.angle_gamma   90.00
#
_symmetry.space_group_name_H-M   'P 1'
#
loop_
_entity.id
_entity.type
_entity.pdbx_description
1 polymer ?
#
loop_
_entity_poly.entity_id
_entity_poly.type
_entity_poly.pdbx_seq_one_letter_code
_entity_poly.pdbx_strand_id
1 'polypeptide(L)'
;MTTIDLGHPVSGDVVELILEDHRRFESLLRELRDSSADRDAARQAFATLHVAHALAEETQVYPQLRRKDAVSDHEAEHGEEEHAEGHEALLAVLELKGTDTQAFDDAVEELAKVVNHHLTEEELTILNPAREEVSDKVRAELGEAFATERNARIADNCGTLTHVRSIVAAARKEGLLDDDEDAD
;
A
#
# COMPACT_ATOMS: atom_id res chain seq x y z
N MET A 1 16.38 -0.82 7.18
CA MET A 1 16.35 -0.89 5.71
C MET A 1 16.30 -2.37 5.36
N THR A 2 15.25 -2.79 4.66
CA THR A 2 15.01 -4.20 4.34
C THR A 2 16.13 -4.79 3.47
N THR A 3 16.40 -6.08 3.63
CA THR A 3 17.33 -6.85 2.78
C THR A 3 16.65 -7.48 1.56
N ILE A 4 15.31 -7.47 1.52
CA ILE A 4 14.52 -7.96 0.40
C ILE A 4 14.48 -6.88 -0.68
N ASP A 5 14.76 -7.28 -1.93
CA ASP A 5 14.68 -6.39 -3.09
C ASP A 5 13.21 -6.04 -3.37
N LEU A 6 12.86 -4.75 -3.20
CA LEU A 6 11.52 -4.24 -3.46
C LEU A 6 11.33 -3.82 -4.93
N GLY A 7 12.37 -3.91 -5.76
CA GLY A 7 12.37 -3.36 -7.11
C GLY A 7 12.46 -1.82 -7.12
N HIS A 8 13.18 -1.30 -8.11
CA HIS A 8 13.37 0.13 -8.33
C HIS A 8 13.11 0.49 -9.80
N PRO A 9 11.87 0.37 -10.28
CA PRO A 9 11.52 0.82 -11.63
C PRO A 9 11.78 2.33 -11.72
N VAL A 10 12.13 2.83 -12.91
CA VAL A 10 12.33 4.27 -13.15
C VAL A 10 11.37 4.83 -14.21
N SER A 11 10.64 3.95 -14.89
CA SER A 11 9.66 4.26 -15.92
C SER A 11 8.86 2.99 -16.23
N GLY A 12 7.64 3.13 -16.75
CA GLY A 12 6.79 2.00 -17.14
C GLY A 12 5.36 2.45 -17.35
N ASP A 13 4.48 1.52 -17.74
CA ASP A 13 3.04 1.76 -17.66
C ASP A 13 2.62 1.73 -16.20
N VAL A 14 2.00 2.81 -15.69
CA VAL A 14 1.61 2.91 -14.27
C VAL A 14 0.77 1.72 -13.80
N VAL A 15 -0.14 1.22 -14.64
CA VAL A 15 -1.00 0.08 -14.28
C VAL A 15 -0.16 -1.18 -14.06
N GLU A 16 0.82 -1.42 -14.93
CA GLU A 16 1.69 -2.59 -14.78
C GLU A 16 2.62 -2.46 -13.55
N LEU A 17 3.10 -1.25 -13.24
CA LEU A 17 3.94 -1.01 -12.07
C LEU A 17 3.18 -1.26 -10.75
N ILE A 18 1.95 -0.77 -10.65
CA ILE A 18 1.06 -0.99 -9.50
C ILE A 18 0.77 -2.50 -9.34
N LEU A 19 0.39 -3.17 -10.43
CA LEU A 19 0.16 -4.62 -10.43
C LEU A 19 1.41 -5.46 -10.08
N GLU A 20 2.61 -4.97 -10.37
CA GLU A 20 3.83 -5.60 -9.89
C GLU A 20 4.01 -5.46 -8.38
N ASP A 21 3.66 -4.32 -7.80
CA ASP A 21 3.64 -4.14 -6.34
C ASP A 21 2.58 -5.03 -5.68
N HIS A 22 1.40 -5.19 -6.27
CA HIS A 22 0.36 -6.11 -5.79
C HIS A 22 0.89 -7.54 -5.67
N ARG A 23 1.59 -8.01 -6.71
CA ARG A 23 2.25 -9.33 -6.71
C ARG A 23 3.36 -9.44 -5.67
N ARG A 24 4.07 -8.34 -5.38
CA ARG A 24 5.07 -8.28 -4.30
C ARG A 24 4.39 -8.31 -2.92
N PHE A 25 3.27 -7.62 -2.72
CA PHE A 25 2.48 -7.72 -1.48
C PHE A 25 2.04 -9.14 -1.20
N GLU A 26 1.46 -9.83 -2.19
CA GLU A 26 1.07 -11.22 -2.04
C GLU A 26 2.25 -12.11 -1.63
N SER A 27 3.42 -11.89 -2.23
CA SER A 27 4.63 -12.66 -1.94
C SER A 27 5.12 -12.41 -0.51
N LEU A 28 5.17 -11.15 -0.10
CA LEU A 28 5.58 -10.75 1.26
C LEU A 28 4.58 -11.22 2.32
N LEU A 29 3.27 -11.19 2.06
CA LEU A 29 2.25 -11.76 2.94
C LEU A 29 2.35 -13.28 3.06
N ARG A 30 2.84 -13.97 2.03
CA ARG A 30 3.16 -15.41 2.14
C ARG A 30 4.38 -15.63 3.03
N GLU A 31 5.44 -14.84 2.87
CA GLU A 31 6.63 -14.91 3.74
C GLU A 31 6.30 -14.59 5.20
N LEU A 32 5.45 -13.59 5.46
CA LEU A 32 5.01 -13.24 6.82
C LEU A 32 4.27 -14.40 7.53
N ARG A 33 3.55 -15.23 6.77
CA ARG A 33 2.84 -16.41 7.29
C ARG A 33 3.75 -17.65 7.42
N ASP A 34 4.86 -17.71 6.71
CA ASP A 34 5.78 -18.83 6.75
C ASP A 34 6.70 -18.75 7.98
N SER A 35 6.58 -19.69 8.93
CA SER A 35 7.43 -19.73 10.14
C SER A 35 8.87 -20.16 9.88
N SER A 36 9.17 -20.64 8.67
CA SER A 36 10.53 -20.95 8.25
C SER A 36 11.24 -19.79 7.53
N ALA A 37 10.51 -18.73 7.19
CA ALA A 37 11.03 -17.53 6.54
C ALA A 37 11.60 -16.52 7.55
N ASP A 38 12.38 -15.56 7.06
CA ASP A 38 12.78 -14.38 7.84
C ASP A 38 11.60 -13.39 7.91
N ARG A 39 10.66 -13.68 8.81
CA ARG A 39 9.44 -12.87 9.01
C ARG A 39 9.75 -11.42 9.39
N ASP A 40 10.88 -11.16 10.05
CA ASP A 40 11.30 -9.80 10.41
C ASP A 40 11.75 -9.02 9.17
N ALA A 41 12.51 -9.64 8.26
CA ALA A 41 12.85 -9.04 6.98
C ALA A 41 11.60 -8.81 6.12
N ALA A 42 10.70 -9.80 6.04
CA ALA A 42 9.43 -9.69 5.31
C ALA A 42 8.54 -8.57 5.87
N ARG A 43 8.46 -8.44 7.21
CA ARG A 43 7.73 -7.35 7.90
C ARG A 43 8.27 -5.97 7.53
N GLN A 44 9.58 -5.79 7.55
CA GLN A 44 10.20 -4.51 7.18
C GLN A 44 10.04 -4.20 5.69
N ALA A 45 10.14 -5.22 4.83
CA ALA A 45 9.93 -5.11 3.39
C ALA A 45 8.49 -4.70 3.07
N PHE A 46 7.51 -5.41 3.64
CA PHE A 46 6.10 -5.13 3.47
C PHE A 46 5.76 -3.71 3.93
N ALA A 47 6.19 -3.33 5.14
CA ALA A 47 5.93 -1.99 5.65
C ALA A 47 6.49 -0.88 4.76
N THR A 48 7.71 -1.08 4.24
CA THR A 48 8.36 -0.11 3.37
C THR A 48 7.65 0.00 2.03
N LEU A 49 7.33 -1.13 1.41
CA LEU A 49 6.65 -1.14 0.12
C LEU A 49 5.23 -0.59 0.23
N HIS A 50 4.46 -1.02 1.22
CA HIS A 50 3.06 -0.66 1.38
C HIS A 50 2.88 0.84 1.59
N VAL A 51 3.69 1.46 2.45
CA VAL A 51 3.67 2.92 2.64
C VAL A 51 4.14 3.66 1.38
N ALA A 52 5.16 3.16 0.68
CA ALA A 52 5.67 3.83 -0.51
C ALA A 52 4.68 3.79 -1.69
N HIS A 53 3.96 2.68 -1.82
CA HIS A 53 2.93 2.43 -2.82
C HIS A 53 1.74 3.37 -2.62
N ALA A 54 1.11 3.32 -1.45
CA ALA A 54 -0.06 4.13 -1.12
C ALA A 54 0.20 5.63 -1.32
N LEU A 55 1.31 6.15 -0.77
CA LEU A 55 1.68 7.55 -0.93
C LEU A 55 1.97 7.93 -2.39
N ALA A 56 2.48 7.02 -3.21
CA ALA A 56 2.73 7.30 -4.62
C ALA A 56 1.43 7.33 -5.44
N GLU A 57 0.48 6.44 -5.17
CA GLU A 57 -0.85 6.47 -5.78
C GLU A 57 -1.63 7.73 -5.43
N GLU A 58 -1.77 8.02 -4.15
CA GLU A 58 -2.55 9.15 -3.64
C GLU A 58 -2.02 10.49 -4.14
N THR A 59 -0.68 10.63 -4.23
CA THR A 59 -0.07 11.90 -4.64
C THR A 59 0.12 12.05 -6.15
N GLN A 60 0.35 10.96 -6.88
CA GLN A 60 0.69 11.02 -8.32
C GLN A 60 -0.39 10.46 -9.24
N VAL A 61 -1.07 9.38 -8.84
CA VAL A 61 -1.94 8.59 -9.72
C VAL A 61 -3.40 9.04 -9.61
N TYR A 62 -4.02 8.92 -8.44
CA TYR A 62 -5.45 9.21 -8.26
C TYR A 62 -5.83 10.63 -8.69
N PRO A 63 -5.06 11.70 -8.37
CA PRO A 63 -5.41 13.05 -8.79
C PRO A 63 -5.42 13.22 -10.31
N GLN A 64 -4.59 12.46 -11.03
CA GLN A 64 -4.50 12.53 -12.49
C GLN A 64 -5.57 11.68 -13.16
N LEU A 65 -5.89 10.50 -12.63
CA LEU A 65 -6.98 9.66 -13.13
C LEU A 65 -8.32 10.39 -13.01
N ARG A 66 -8.57 11.04 -11.87
CA ARG A 66 -9.74 11.91 -11.66
C ARG A 66 -9.81 13.05 -12.68
N ARG A 67 -8.70 13.77 -12.91
CA ARG A 67 -8.63 14.86 -13.90
C ARG A 67 -8.88 14.41 -15.33
N LYS A 68 -8.73 13.11 -15.61
CA LYS A 68 -8.97 12.50 -16.91
C LYS A 68 -10.36 11.88 -17.03
N ASP A 69 -11.19 12.02 -15.99
CA ASP A 69 -12.51 11.38 -15.88
C ASP A 69 -12.44 9.85 -16.07
N ALA A 70 -11.27 9.25 -15.76
CA ALA A 70 -11.04 7.81 -15.88
C ALA A 70 -11.53 7.04 -14.64
N VAL A 71 -11.58 7.72 -13.49
CA VAL A 71 -12.00 7.21 -12.19
C VAL A 71 -12.80 8.32 -11.49
N SER A 72 -13.86 7.94 -10.78
CA SER A 72 -14.71 8.88 -10.05
C SER A 72 -14.05 9.41 -8.78
N ASP A 73 -14.56 10.52 -8.26
CA ASP A 73 -14.14 11.05 -6.95
C ASP A 73 -14.37 10.02 -5.83
N HIS A 74 -15.50 9.31 -5.88
CA HIS A 74 -15.85 8.27 -4.91
C HIS A 74 -14.86 7.10 -4.92
N GLU A 75 -14.47 6.59 -6.09
CA GLU A 75 -13.51 5.47 -6.18
C GLU A 75 -12.12 5.88 -5.67
N ALA A 76 -11.68 7.10 -5.95
CA ALA A 76 -10.41 7.61 -5.43
C ALA A 76 -10.45 7.84 -3.90
N GLU A 77 -11.55 8.42 -3.38
CA GLU A 77 -11.75 8.61 -1.94
C GLU A 77 -11.80 7.26 -1.21
N HIS A 78 -12.50 6.27 -1.77
CA HIS A 78 -12.54 4.92 -1.21
C HIS A 78 -11.16 4.25 -1.22
N GLY A 79 -10.34 4.44 -2.26
CA GLY A 79 -8.96 3.96 -2.28
C GLY A 79 -8.08 4.58 -1.18
N GLU A 80 -8.26 5.89 -0.90
CA GLU A 80 -7.59 6.58 0.21
C GLU A 80 -8.02 6.02 1.58
N GLU A 81 -9.31 5.71 1.75
CA GLU A 81 -9.85 5.04 2.96
C GLU A 81 -9.25 3.63 3.14
N GLU A 82 -9.23 2.82 2.08
CA GLU A 82 -8.65 1.47 2.09
C GLU A 82 -7.14 1.47 2.40
N HIS A 83 -6.39 2.46 1.89
CA HIS A 83 -4.98 2.64 2.27
C HIS A 83 -4.82 2.95 3.76
N ALA A 84 -5.70 3.79 4.31
CA ALA A 84 -5.68 4.10 5.73
C ALA A 84 -5.94 2.85 6.58
N GLU A 85 -6.92 2.01 6.21
CA GLU A 85 -7.20 0.72 6.87
C GLU A 85 -5.99 -0.22 6.78
N GLY A 86 -5.35 -0.30 5.60
CA GLY A 86 -4.13 -1.07 5.40
C GLY A 86 -2.98 -0.60 6.29
N HIS A 87 -2.81 0.71 6.46
CA HIS A 87 -1.82 1.31 7.35
C HIS A 87 -2.10 1.03 8.83
N GLU A 88 -3.37 1.01 9.24
CA GLU A 88 -3.78 0.65 10.60
C GLU A 88 -3.49 -0.82 10.92
N ALA A 89 -3.87 -1.73 10.02
CA ALA A 89 -3.54 -3.15 10.18
C ALA A 89 -2.02 -3.40 10.18
N LEU A 90 -1.28 -2.68 9.33
CA LEU A 90 0.18 -2.73 9.30
C LEU A 90 0.79 -2.24 10.62
N LEU A 91 0.22 -1.19 11.21
CA LEU A 91 0.66 -0.69 12.51
C LEU A 91 0.55 -1.78 13.58
N ALA A 92 -0.57 -2.50 13.64
CA ALA A 92 -0.75 -3.62 14.57
C ALA A 92 0.36 -4.68 14.42
N VAL A 93 0.75 -5.03 13.19
CA VAL A 93 1.86 -5.97 12.90
C VAL A 93 3.22 -5.42 13.35
N LEU A 94 3.46 -4.11 13.18
CA LEU A 94 4.72 -3.46 13.54
C LEU A 94 4.89 -3.26 15.06
N GLU A 95 3.80 -3.15 15.81
CA GLU A 95 3.84 -2.96 17.27
C GLU A 95 4.17 -4.23 18.05
N LEU A 96 4.00 -5.39 17.42
CA LEU A 96 4.33 -6.67 18.01
C LEU A 96 5.85 -6.84 18.15
N LYS A 97 6.29 -7.27 19.34
CA LYS A 97 7.72 -7.40 19.67
C LYS A 97 8.43 -8.53 18.93
N GLY A 98 7.71 -9.55 18.48
CA GLY A 98 8.29 -10.73 17.84
C GLY A 98 7.33 -11.38 16.86
N THR A 99 7.90 -12.15 15.93
CA THR A 99 7.19 -12.75 14.79
C THR A 99 6.76 -14.21 15.03
N ASP A 100 7.14 -14.79 16.16
CA ASP A 100 6.94 -16.21 16.50
C ASP A 100 5.81 -16.41 17.51
N THR A 101 4.72 -15.64 17.38
CA THR A 101 3.61 -15.63 18.35
C THR A 101 2.27 -15.70 17.64
N GLN A 102 1.27 -16.29 18.30
CA GLN A 102 -0.10 -16.33 17.76
C GLN A 102 -0.64 -14.93 17.46
N ALA A 103 -0.36 -13.94 18.33
CA ALA A 103 -0.76 -12.56 18.10
C ALA A 103 -0.17 -11.98 16.80
N PHE A 104 1.03 -12.42 16.40
CA PHE A 104 1.63 -12.05 15.13
C PHE A 104 0.92 -12.70 13.95
N ASP A 105 0.64 -14.01 14.06
CA ASP A 105 -0.09 -14.73 13.02
C ASP A 105 -1.50 -14.11 12.82
N ASP A 106 -2.21 -13.78 13.91
CA ASP A 106 -3.53 -13.13 13.88
C ASP A 106 -3.47 -11.73 13.24
N ALA A 107 -2.47 -10.92 13.60
CA ALA A 107 -2.30 -9.58 13.02
C ALA A 107 -1.94 -9.63 11.52
N VAL A 108 -1.13 -10.61 11.11
CA VAL A 108 -0.80 -10.82 9.69
C VAL A 108 -2.02 -11.32 8.90
N GLU A 109 -2.90 -12.11 9.51
CA GLU A 109 -4.16 -12.53 8.89
C GLU A 109 -5.08 -11.34 8.61
N GLU A 110 -5.25 -10.44 9.58
CA GLU A 110 -6.07 -9.23 9.38
C GLU A 110 -5.43 -8.29 8.35
N LEU A 111 -4.11 -8.06 8.42
CA LEU A 111 -3.39 -7.29 7.41
C LEU A 111 -3.59 -7.89 6.00
N ALA A 112 -3.50 -9.21 5.87
CA ALA A 112 -3.72 -9.87 4.59
C ALA A 112 -5.17 -9.68 4.11
N LYS A 113 -6.16 -9.72 5.00
CA LYS A 113 -7.56 -9.52 4.65
C LYS A 113 -7.80 -8.11 4.08
N VAL A 114 -7.40 -7.07 4.81
CA VAL A 114 -7.63 -5.68 4.38
C VAL A 114 -6.85 -5.36 3.10
N VAL A 115 -5.59 -5.77 3.00
CA VAL A 115 -4.78 -5.51 1.81
C VAL A 115 -5.35 -6.24 0.60
N ASN A 116 -5.67 -7.54 0.69
CA ASN A 116 -6.23 -8.25 -0.47
C ASN A 116 -7.60 -7.70 -0.91
N HIS A 117 -8.39 -7.16 0.02
CA HIS A 117 -9.63 -6.47 -0.34
C HIS A 117 -9.34 -5.24 -1.19
N HIS A 118 -8.47 -4.35 -0.70
CA HIS A 118 -8.01 -3.16 -1.41
C HIS A 118 -7.45 -3.48 -2.80
N LEU A 119 -6.51 -4.44 -2.92
CA LEU A 119 -5.94 -4.79 -4.22
C LEU A 119 -7.02 -5.22 -5.22
N THR A 120 -8.04 -5.94 -4.76
CA THR A 120 -9.14 -6.40 -5.62
C THR A 120 -10.01 -5.24 -6.08
N GLU A 121 -10.41 -4.36 -5.16
CA GLU A 121 -11.24 -3.20 -5.49
C GLU A 121 -10.48 -2.21 -6.39
N GLU A 122 -9.22 -1.93 -6.10
CA GLU A 122 -8.39 -1.04 -6.91
C GLU A 122 -8.21 -1.59 -8.35
N GLU A 123 -7.89 -2.88 -8.48
CA GLU A 123 -7.75 -3.51 -9.79
C GLU A 123 -9.03 -3.40 -10.63
N LEU A 124 -10.19 -3.60 -9.99
CA LEU A 124 -11.48 -3.59 -10.67
C LEU A 124 -11.98 -2.19 -11.02
N THR A 125 -11.82 -1.23 -10.09
CA THR A 125 -12.52 0.06 -10.13
C THR A 125 -11.60 1.23 -10.50
N ILE A 126 -10.28 1.07 -10.38
CA ILE A 126 -9.30 2.12 -10.69
C ILE A 126 -8.41 1.68 -11.87
N LEU A 127 -7.75 0.53 -11.76
CA LEU A 127 -6.72 0.13 -12.73
C LEU A 127 -7.29 -0.34 -14.07
N ASN A 128 -8.41 -1.08 -14.06
CA ASN A 128 -9.08 -1.48 -15.30
C ASN A 128 -9.59 -0.26 -16.09
N PRO A 129 -10.35 0.68 -15.50
CA PRO A 129 -10.73 1.92 -16.18
C PRO A 129 -9.53 2.74 -16.65
N ALA A 130 -8.47 2.86 -15.84
CA ALA A 130 -7.25 3.55 -16.25
C ALA A 130 -6.62 2.90 -17.49
N ARG A 131 -6.59 1.56 -17.57
CA ARG A 131 -6.07 0.82 -18.72
C ARG A 131 -6.90 1.06 -19.99
N GLU A 132 -8.23 1.14 -19.87
CA GLU A 132 -9.15 1.29 -20.99
C GLU A 132 -9.26 2.74 -21.51
N GLU A 133 -9.34 3.70 -20.59
CA GLU A 133 -9.72 5.08 -20.90
C GLU A 133 -8.53 6.06 -20.95
N VAL A 134 -7.39 5.71 -20.33
CA VAL A 134 -6.20 6.56 -20.34
C VAL A 134 -5.22 6.11 -21.40
N SER A 135 -4.79 7.02 -22.28
CA SER A 135 -3.84 6.69 -23.35
C SER A 135 -2.49 6.17 -22.81
N ASP A 136 -1.85 5.26 -23.55
CA ASP A 136 -0.53 4.69 -23.22
C ASP A 136 0.52 5.76 -22.88
N LYS A 137 0.51 6.90 -23.58
CA LYS A 137 1.44 8.00 -23.32
C LYS A 137 1.24 8.58 -21.90
N VAL A 138 0.00 8.81 -21.50
CA VAL A 138 -0.32 9.35 -20.17
C VAL A 138 -0.03 8.31 -19.09
N ARG A 139 -0.33 7.02 -19.34
CA ARG A 139 0.03 5.94 -18.40
C ARG A 139 1.54 5.79 -18.22
N ALA A 140 2.33 6.05 -19.27
CA ALA A 140 3.79 6.08 -19.18
C ALA A 140 4.33 7.28 -18.38
N GLU A 141 3.75 8.48 -18.59
CA GLU A 141 4.08 9.67 -17.80
C GLU A 141 3.73 9.48 -16.31
N LEU A 142 2.56 8.87 -16.03
CA LEU A 142 2.18 8.50 -14.68
C LEU A 142 3.10 7.45 -14.07
N GLY A 143 3.54 6.46 -14.85
CA GLY A 143 4.43 5.41 -14.35
C GLY A 143 5.80 5.96 -13.95
N GLU A 144 6.32 6.96 -14.66
CA GLU A 144 7.53 7.69 -14.24
C GLU A 144 7.31 8.47 -12.94
N ALA A 145 6.17 9.16 -12.80
CA ALA A 145 5.83 9.91 -11.59
C ALA A 145 5.66 8.99 -10.37
N PHE A 146 4.86 7.92 -10.50
CA PHE A 146 4.67 6.89 -9.49
C PHE A 146 6.00 6.27 -9.07
N ALA A 147 6.80 5.80 -10.04
CA ALA A 147 8.09 5.18 -9.76
C ALA A 147 9.06 6.13 -9.03
N THR A 148 9.07 7.40 -9.42
CA THR A 148 9.91 8.43 -8.78
C THR A 148 9.52 8.63 -7.32
N GLU A 149 8.23 8.85 -7.06
CA GLU A 149 7.71 9.07 -5.71
C GLU A 149 7.90 7.84 -4.83
N ARG A 150 7.46 6.67 -5.30
CA ARG A 150 7.63 5.38 -4.61
C ARG A 150 9.08 5.13 -4.23
N ASN A 151 10.02 5.30 -5.16
CA ASN A 151 11.45 5.08 -4.87
C ASN A 151 12.01 6.10 -3.87
N ALA A 152 11.55 7.35 -3.91
CA ALA A 152 11.95 8.36 -2.94
C ALA A 152 11.48 7.96 -1.52
N ARG A 153 10.23 7.50 -1.38
CA ARG A 153 9.70 7.00 -0.09
C ARG A 153 10.46 5.78 0.43
N ILE A 154 10.80 4.84 -0.45
CA ILE A 154 11.63 3.68 -0.09
C ILE A 154 13.02 4.14 0.38
N ALA A 155 13.65 5.09 -0.32
CA ALA A 155 14.95 5.63 0.04
C ALA A 155 14.94 6.35 1.41
N ASP A 156 13.83 7.03 1.72
CA ASP A 156 13.58 7.67 3.01
C ASP A 156 13.21 6.68 4.13
N ASN A 157 13.16 5.38 3.83
CA ASN A 157 12.80 4.31 4.76
C ASN A 157 11.43 4.58 5.40
N CYS A 158 10.43 4.89 4.57
CA CYS A 158 9.08 5.28 4.99
C CYS A 158 8.33 4.22 5.82
N GLY A 159 8.73 2.95 5.77
CA GLY A 159 8.08 1.85 6.51
C GLY A 159 8.40 1.77 8.01
N THR A 160 8.93 2.83 8.64
CA THR A 160 9.24 2.79 10.08
C THR A 160 7.99 2.82 10.93
N LEU A 161 8.01 2.13 12.09
CA LEU A 161 6.94 2.18 13.08
C LEU A 161 6.54 3.62 13.45
N THR A 162 7.51 4.53 13.61
CA THR A 162 7.23 5.94 13.93
C THR A 162 6.47 6.64 12.80
N HIS A 163 6.86 6.40 11.54
CA HIS A 163 6.20 7.03 10.39
C HIS A 163 4.80 6.44 10.17
N VAL A 164 4.65 5.12 10.22
CA VAL A 164 3.33 4.45 10.10
C VAL A 164 2.37 4.95 11.19
N ARG A 165 2.82 5.05 12.44
CA ARG A 165 2.01 5.67 13.52
C ARG A 165 1.57 7.09 13.18
N SER A 166 2.43 7.89 12.57
CA SER A 166 2.09 9.27 12.22
C SER A 166 1.08 9.34 11.07
N ILE A 167 1.14 8.41 10.12
CA ILE A 167 0.18 8.31 9.01
C ILE A 167 -1.20 7.91 9.54
N VAL A 168 -1.28 6.84 10.35
CA VAL A 168 -2.54 6.39 10.96
C VAL A 168 -3.18 7.49 11.81
N ALA A 169 -2.38 8.21 12.60
CA ALA A 169 -2.88 9.33 13.40
C ALA A 169 -3.40 10.51 12.55
N ALA A 170 -2.81 10.74 11.37
CA ALA A 170 -3.31 11.74 10.43
C ALA A 170 -4.62 11.30 9.78
N ALA A 171 -4.70 10.04 9.32
CA ALA A 171 -5.90 9.46 8.72
C ALA A 171 -7.12 9.52 9.64
N ARG A 172 -6.98 9.18 10.93
CA ARG A 172 -8.06 9.34 11.93
C ARG A 172 -8.52 10.78 12.06
N LYS A 173 -7.58 11.73 12.10
CA LYS A 173 -7.90 13.17 12.18
C LYS A 173 -8.63 13.67 10.93
N GLU A 174 -8.36 13.06 9.78
CA GLU A 174 -8.99 13.37 8.50
C GLU A 174 -10.34 12.64 8.32
N GLY A 175 -10.67 11.70 9.23
CA GLY A 175 -11.92 10.96 9.22
C GLY A 175 -11.93 9.76 8.28
N LEU A 176 -10.76 9.30 7.83
CA LEU A 176 -10.59 8.12 6.97
C LEU A 176 -10.60 6.80 7.74
N LEU A 177 -10.43 6.88 9.06
CA LEU A 177 -10.48 5.74 9.97
C LEU A 177 -11.50 6.05 11.05
N ASP A 178 -12.32 5.06 11.37
CA ASP A 178 -13.24 5.16 12.49
C ASP A 178 -12.45 5.39 13.78
N ASP A 179 -12.90 6.33 14.61
CA ASP A 179 -12.39 6.45 15.96
C ASP A 179 -12.84 5.19 16.72
N ASP A 180 -11.89 4.36 17.16
CA ASP A 180 -12.14 3.32 18.17
C ASP A 180 -12.60 3.97 19.49
N GLU A 181 -13.85 4.44 19.54
CA GLU A 181 -14.64 4.78 20.72
C GLU A 181 -15.94 3.97 20.71
N ASP A 182 -15.88 2.66 20.43
CA ASP A 182 -16.96 1.72 20.78
C ASP A 182 -16.38 0.34 21.17
N ALA A 183 -15.48 0.34 22.15
CA ALA A 183 -15.17 -0.84 22.95
C ALA A 183 -15.64 -0.60 24.40
N ASP A 184 -16.95 -0.76 24.60
CA ASP A 184 -17.62 -0.81 25.91
C ASP A 184 -17.65 -2.26 26.45
#